data_AF-A0A0Q4TST8-F1
#
_entry.id   AF-A0A0Q4TST8-F1
#
_cell.length_a   1.000
_cell.length_b   1.000
_cell.length_c   1.000
_cell.angle_alpha   90.00
_cell.angle_beta   90.00
_cell.angle_gamma   90.00
#
_symmetry.space_group_name_H-M   'P 1'
#
loop_
_entity.id
_entity.type
_entity.pdbx_description
1 polymer ?
#
loop_
_entity_poly.entity_id
_entity_poly.type
_entity_poly.pdbx_seq_one_letter_code
_entity_poly.pdbx_strand_id
1 'polypeptide(L)'
;MNDTTSATIATRASSSPTTTTTRRRGALAAGLGLAALAAVTLTGCSGAVDAAKSALGAEQVQERHFDTAADAPSSADSTDVAWFLPEWVPTDARDVDVRLDTQEPGYELSFTSETGPDLAACTPVDGDLGGPALEPTTLPEPLPTSGLVSCGDGRVVAQVDGRWASWTTVDAVPGDDVNSTLRH
;
A
#
# COMPACT_ATOMS: atom_id res chain seq x y z
N MET A 1 29.82 30.71 -48.89
CA MET A 1 29.38 30.30 -50.24
C MET A 1 28.47 29.11 -50.06
N ASN A 2 27.15 29.35 -50.10
CA ASN A 2 26.15 28.61 -50.85
C ASN A 2 24.77 29.24 -50.59
N ASP A 3 24.04 29.38 -51.68
CA ASP A 3 22.97 30.34 -51.94
C ASP A 3 21.59 30.01 -51.37
N THR A 4 20.92 31.06 -50.90
CA THR A 4 19.58 31.59 -51.27
C THR A 4 18.53 30.65 -51.92
N THR A 5 17.28 30.73 -51.41
CA THR A 5 16.00 31.06 -52.13
C THR A 5 14.78 30.34 -51.51
N SER A 6 14.01 31.01 -50.64
CA SER A 6 12.65 31.61 -50.85
C SER A 6 11.50 30.59 -50.99
N ALA A 7 10.60 30.45 -50.02
CA ALA A 7 9.42 31.28 -49.67
C ALA A 7 8.15 30.91 -50.46
N THR A 8 7.03 30.64 -49.77
CA THR A 8 5.68 31.10 -50.14
C THR A 8 4.75 30.99 -48.92
N ILE A 9 4.31 32.14 -48.42
CA ILE A 9 3.14 32.30 -47.55
C ILE A 9 1.93 32.48 -48.46
N ALA A 10 0.82 31.79 -48.20
CA ALA A 10 -0.48 32.10 -48.80
C ALA A 10 -1.59 32.05 -47.75
N THR A 11 -2.08 33.25 -47.42
CA THR A 11 -3.26 33.54 -46.61
C THR A 11 -4.54 33.36 -47.43
N ARG A 12 -5.63 32.86 -46.81
CA ARG A 12 -7.08 33.18 -47.05
C ARG A 12 -7.93 32.18 -46.24
N ALA A 13 -9.14 32.43 -45.75
CA ALA A 13 -9.91 33.58 -45.27
C ALA A 13 -11.28 33.00 -44.84
N SER A 14 -11.85 33.55 -43.76
CA SER A 14 -13.30 33.75 -43.50
C SER A 14 -14.28 32.57 -43.29
N SER A 15 -14.71 32.47 -42.03
CA SER A 15 -16.05 32.30 -41.42
C SER A 15 -17.31 31.98 -42.26
N SER A 16 -17.98 30.85 -41.88
CA SER A 16 -19.41 30.55 -41.54
C SER A 16 -20.61 31.10 -42.37
N PRO A 17 -21.87 30.64 -42.12
CA PRO A 17 -22.49 29.30 -41.98
C PRO A 17 -23.65 29.12 -43.02
N THR A 18 -24.40 28.01 -43.05
CA THR A 18 -25.87 27.94 -43.35
C THR A 18 -26.41 26.48 -43.33
N THR A 19 -27.59 26.34 -42.73
CA THR A 19 -28.58 25.24 -42.59
C THR A 19 -28.74 24.30 -43.80
N THR A 20 -29.30 23.08 -43.73
CA THR A 20 -30.66 22.74 -43.26
C THR A 20 -30.89 21.21 -43.32
N THR A 21 -31.65 20.72 -42.34
CA THR A 21 -32.34 19.42 -42.19
C THR A 21 -32.91 18.82 -43.48
N THR A 22 -32.85 17.49 -43.67
CA THR A 22 -33.98 16.63 -44.15
C THR A 22 -33.73 15.14 -43.84
N ARG A 23 -34.81 14.46 -43.44
CA ARG A 23 -34.92 13.16 -42.78
C ARG A 23 -34.99 11.95 -43.73
N ARG A 24 -34.43 10.84 -43.22
CA ARG A 24 -34.94 9.44 -43.17
C ARG A 24 -35.28 8.71 -44.48
N ARG A 25 -34.71 7.51 -44.65
CA ARG A 25 -35.37 6.20 -44.41
C ARG A 25 -34.44 5.05 -44.78
N GLY A 26 -34.43 4.00 -43.96
CA GLY A 26 -34.16 2.64 -44.40
C GLY A 26 -32.95 1.97 -43.77
N ALA A 27 -33.17 1.23 -42.68
CA ALA A 27 -32.89 -0.21 -42.64
C ALA A 27 -33.40 -0.78 -41.31
N LEU A 28 -34.39 -1.66 -41.42
CA LEU A 28 -34.79 -2.61 -40.40
C LEU A 28 -33.66 -3.61 -40.19
N ALA A 29 -33.29 -3.89 -38.94
CA ALA A 29 -32.66 -5.15 -38.58
C ALA A 29 -32.90 -5.44 -37.09
N ALA A 30 -33.54 -6.59 -36.85
CA ALA A 30 -33.44 -7.52 -35.71
C ALA A 30 -33.28 -6.91 -34.30
N GLY A 31 -34.17 -7.15 -33.34
CA GLY A 31 -34.67 -8.47 -32.93
C GLY A 31 -33.75 -9.03 -31.84
N LEU A 32 -34.36 -9.58 -30.77
CA LEU A 32 -33.74 -10.14 -29.54
C LEU A 32 -33.34 -9.05 -28.54
N GLY A 33 -33.71 -9.06 -27.27
CA GLY A 33 -34.43 -10.03 -26.46
C GLY A 33 -34.55 -9.42 -25.06
N LEU A 34 -35.59 -9.81 -24.34
CA LEU A 34 -35.80 -9.50 -22.94
C LEU A 34 -34.58 -9.89 -22.10
N ALA A 35 -34.11 -9.01 -21.22
CA ALA A 35 -33.56 -9.42 -19.94
C ALA A 35 -33.60 -8.25 -18.96
N ALA A 36 -34.47 -8.41 -17.97
CA ALA A 36 -34.51 -7.76 -16.68
C ALA A 36 -33.39 -6.76 -16.37
N LEU A 37 -33.78 -5.51 -16.11
CA LEU A 37 -33.12 -4.73 -15.07
C LEU A 37 -33.26 -5.55 -13.79
N ALA A 38 -32.23 -6.36 -13.52
CA ALA A 38 -32.11 -7.09 -12.28
C ALA A 38 -32.16 -6.05 -11.18
N ALA A 39 -33.24 -6.11 -10.42
CA ALA A 39 -33.29 -5.53 -9.10
C ALA A 39 -32.02 -6.00 -8.37
N VAL A 40 -31.13 -5.07 -8.04
CA VAL A 40 -30.04 -5.32 -7.11
C VAL A 40 -30.70 -5.45 -5.74
N THR A 41 -31.31 -6.61 -5.52
CA THR A 41 -31.76 -7.04 -4.21
C THR A 41 -30.51 -7.40 -3.43
N LEU A 42 -30.20 -6.53 -2.46
CA LEU A 42 -29.75 -6.78 -1.09
C LEU A 42 -28.76 -7.93 -0.83
N THR A 43 -27.88 -7.67 0.13
CA THR A 43 -27.01 -8.60 0.88
C THR A 43 -25.69 -8.97 0.20
N GLY A 44 -24.66 -8.13 0.37
CA GLY A 44 -23.28 -8.54 0.06
C GLY A 44 -22.30 -7.44 -0.35
N CYS A 45 -22.59 -6.17 -0.07
CA CYS A 45 -21.76 -5.04 -0.50
C CYS A 45 -20.38 -4.93 0.18
N SER A 46 -19.91 -5.91 0.95
CA SER A 46 -18.53 -5.87 1.44
C SER A 46 -17.57 -6.31 0.32
N GLY A 47 -17.75 -7.52 -0.23
CA GLY A 47 -16.81 -8.07 -1.22
C GLY A 47 -16.74 -7.33 -2.55
N ALA A 48 -17.84 -6.70 -3.01
CA ALA A 48 -17.80 -5.89 -4.24
C ALA A 48 -17.17 -4.51 -4.02
N VAL A 49 -17.24 -3.97 -2.80
CA VAL A 49 -16.62 -2.69 -2.45
C VAL A 49 -15.13 -2.90 -2.12
N ASP A 50 -14.77 -4.02 -1.49
CA ASP A 50 -13.39 -4.44 -1.29
C ASP A 50 -12.70 -4.75 -2.62
N ALA A 51 -13.36 -5.46 -3.54
CA ALA A 51 -12.85 -5.68 -4.89
C ALA A 51 -12.71 -4.37 -5.69
N ALA A 52 -13.62 -3.41 -5.52
CA ALA A 52 -13.52 -2.10 -6.14
C ALA A 52 -12.42 -1.24 -5.51
N LYS A 53 -12.21 -1.30 -4.19
CA LYS A 53 -11.11 -0.62 -3.50
C LYS A 53 -9.76 -1.21 -3.90
N SER A 54 -9.62 -2.52 -3.94
CA SER A 54 -8.42 -3.21 -4.41
C SER A 54 -8.10 -2.84 -5.86
N ALA A 55 -9.10 -2.79 -6.75
CA ALA A 55 -8.93 -2.34 -8.13
C ALA A 55 -8.60 -0.84 -8.29
N LEU A 56 -8.89 -0.02 -7.27
CA LEU A 56 -8.60 1.42 -7.24
C LEU A 56 -7.34 1.75 -6.41
N GLY A 57 -6.62 0.75 -5.88
CA GLY A 57 -5.47 0.96 -4.99
C GLY A 57 -5.84 1.59 -3.65
N ALA A 58 -7.08 1.41 -3.20
CA ALA A 58 -7.66 1.97 -1.98
C ALA A 58 -7.82 0.94 -0.85
N GLU A 59 -7.07 -0.17 -0.91
CA GLU A 59 -6.94 -1.07 0.24
C GLU A 59 -6.25 -0.31 1.38
N GLN A 60 -6.94 -0.23 2.52
CA GLN A 60 -6.46 0.48 3.70
C GLN A 60 -5.20 -0.18 4.24
N VAL A 61 -5.22 -1.51 4.32
CA VAL A 61 -4.09 -2.34 4.72
C VAL A 61 -3.40 -2.89 3.48
N GLN A 62 -2.10 -2.68 3.37
CA GLN A 62 -1.27 -3.22 2.29
C GLN A 62 -0.19 -4.14 2.86
N GLU A 63 0.19 -5.14 2.07
CA GLU A 63 1.17 -6.15 2.44
C GLU A 63 2.22 -6.31 1.34
N ARG A 64 3.47 -6.58 1.73
CA ARG A 64 4.53 -7.02 0.83
C ARG A 64 5.40 -8.08 1.51
N HIS A 65 5.82 -9.03 0.70
CA HIS A 65 6.83 -10.02 1.06
C HIS A 65 8.13 -9.73 0.32
N PHE A 66 9.26 -9.91 1.01
CA PHE A 66 10.60 -9.88 0.44
C PHE A 66 11.34 -11.15 0.84
N ASP A 67 11.97 -11.83 -0.13
CA ASP A 67 12.78 -13.02 0.17
C ASP A 67 13.94 -12.67 1.12
N THR A 68 14.48 -11.45 0.99
CA THR A 68 15.64 -10.96 1.72
C THR A 68 15.51 -9.48 2.06
N ALA A 69 16.20 -9.01 3.10
CA ALA A 69 16.25 -7.58 3.43
C ALA A 69 16.76 -6.70 2.28
N ALA A 70 17.63 -7.22 1.41
CA ALA A 70 18.19 -6.48 0.29
C ALA A 70 17.19 -6.26 -0.86
N ASP A 71 16.09 -7.01 -0.89
CA ASP A 71 15.04 -6.86 -1.90
C ASP A 71 14.03 -5.77 -1.51
N ALA A 72 14.06 -5.31 -0.25
CA ALA A 72 13.23 -4.22 0.20
C ALA A 72 13.75 -2.86 -0.32
N PRO A 73 12.85 -1.93 -0.70
CA PRO A 73 13.26 -0.61 -1.16
C PRO A 73 14.05 0.16 -0.10
N SER A 74 14.91 1.07 -0.56
CA SER A 74 15.71 1.95 0.28
C SER A 74 15.70 3.38 -0.24
N SER A 75 16.28 4.30 0.52
CA SER A 75 16.46 5.68 0.10
C SER A 75 17.41 5.84 -1.11
N ALA A 76 18.18 4.80 -1.45
CA ALA A 76 19.07 4.82 -2.60
C ALA A 76 18.33 4.60 -3.93
N ASP A 77 17.19 3.91 -3.92
CA ASP A 77 16.52 3.40 -5.12
C ASP A 77 15.01 3.67 -5.17
N SER A 78 14.41 4.20 -4.11
CA SER A 78 12.99 4.50 -4.03
C SER A 78 12.69 5.76 -3.20
N THR A 79 11.50 6.32 -3.37
CA THR A 79 10.93 7.38 -2.53
C THR A 79 9.71 6.92 -1.72
N ASP A 80 9.28 5.67 -1.89
CA ASP A 80 8.13 5.09 -1.15
C ASP A 80 8.64 4.54 0.20
N VAL A 81 8.81 5.44 1.16
CA VAL A 81 9.41 5.16 2.48
C VAL A 81 8.63 4.15 3.30
N ALA A 82 7.35 3.95 2.97
CA ALA A 82 6.46 2.96 3.59
C ALA A 82 7.02 1.53 3.60
N TRP A 83 7.87 1.22 2.62
CA TRP A 83 8.45 -0.13 2.43
C TRP A 83 9.91 -0.22 2.83
N PHE A 84 10.48 0.84 3.42
CA PHE A 84 11.84 0.79 3.92
C PHE A 84 11.87 -0.03 5.19
N LEU A 85 12.78 -0.99 5.26
CA LEU A 85 12.99 -1.74 6.49
C LEU A 85 13.64 -0.82 7.54
N PRO A 86 13.21 -0.92 8.82
CA PRO A 86 13.87 -0.20 9.91
C PRO A 86 15.36 -0.55 10.00
N GLU A 87 16.20 0.40 10.41
CA GLU A 87 17.66 0.22 10.47
C GLU A 87 18.10 -0.90 11.43
N TRP A 88 17.28 -1.26 12.41
CA TRP A 88 17.54 -2.34 13.34
C TRP A 88 17.33 -3.74 12.71
N VAL A 89 16.67 -3.81 11.55
CA VAL A 89 16.49 -5.07 10.81
C VAL A 89 17.85 -5.53 10.27
N PRO A 90 18.31 -6.73 10.65
CA PRO A 90 19.59 -7.26 10.19
C PRO A 90 19.66 -7.42 8.68
N THR A 91 20.85 -7.23 8.11
CA THR A 91 21.10 -7.44 6.68
C THR A 91 20.97 -8.90 6.23
N ASP A 92 21.06 -9.85 7.16
CA ASP A 92 20.87 -11.28 6.89
C ASP A 92 19.40 -11.72 6.97
N ALA A 93 18.47 -10.79 7.23
CA ALA A 93 17.06 -11.13 7.37
C ALA A 93 16.47 -11.71 6.08
N ARG A 94 15.65 -12.76 6.26
CA ARG A 94 14.98 -13.53 5.21
C ARG A 94 13.50 -13.69 5.50
N ASP A 95 12.75 -14.00 4.46
CA ASP A 95 11.30 -14.22 4.52
C ASP A 95 10.62 -13.05 5.24
N VAL A 96 10.86 -11.84 4.74
CA VAL A 96 10.45 -10.59 5.39
C VAL A 96 9.04 -10.23 4.95
N ASP A 97 8.10 -10.30 5.89
CA ASP A 97 6.71 -9.90 5.69
C ASP A 97 6.50 -8.51 6.29
N VAL A 98 5.99 -7.57 5.50
CA VAL A 98 5.65 -6.21 5.93
C VAL A 98 4.18 -5.96 5.64
N ARG A 99 3.42 -5.55 6.66
CA ARG A 99 2.04 -5.11 6.50
C ARG A 99 1.84 -3.74 7.14
N LEU A 100 1.10 -2.86 6.50
CA LEU A 100 0.87 -1.50 7.02
C LEU A 100 -0.52 -0.99 6.69
N ASP A 101 -1.10 -0.24 7.61
CA ASP A 101 -2.34 0.51 7.40
C ASP A 101 -2.01 1.94 6.91
N THR A 102 -2.74 2.38 5.90
CA THR A 102 -2.54 3.67 5.23
C THR A 102 -3.38 4.80 5.79
N GLN A 103 -4.32 4.50 6.70
CA GLN A 103 -5.26 5.46 7.27
C GLN A 103 -5.19 5.50 8.79
N GLU A 104 -4.83 4.40 9.44
CA GLU A 104 -4.70 4.27 10.89
C GLU A 104 -3.28 3.82 11.28
N PRO A 105 -2.81 4.11 12.50
CA PRO A 105 -1.56 3.53 13.01
C PRO A 105 -1.61 2.00 12.95
N GLY A 106 -0.73 1.40 12.15
CA GLY A 106 -0.73 -0.04 11.97
C GLY A 106 0.44 -0.47 11.13
N TYR A 107 1.35 -1.22 11.73
CA TYR A 107 2.48 -1.80 11.05
C TYR A 107 2.79 -3.17 11.66
N GLU A 108 3.07 -4.14 10.81
CA GLU A 108 3.57 -5.47 11.16
C GLU A 108 4.82 -5.75 10.32
N LEU A 109 5.81 -6.32 10.98
CA LEU A 109 7.02 -6.81 10.34
C LEU A 109 7.38 -8.15 10.96
N SER A 110 7.60 -9.17 10.15
CA SER A 110 8.18 -10.43 10.63
C SER A 110 9.26 -10.94 9.70
N PHE A 111 10.29 -11.59 10.25
CA PHE A 111 11.39 -12.14 9.47
C PHE A 111 12.15 -13.22 10.24
N THR A 112 12.95 -14.02 9.54
CA THR A 112 14.00 -14.85 10.14
C THR A 112 15.37 -14.20 9.97
N SER A 113 16.28 -14.42 10.91
CA SER A 113 17.67 -13.95 10.85
C SER A 113 18.53 -14.86 11.72
N GLU A 114 19.74 -15.18 11.26
CA GLU A 114 20.69 -15.99 12.02
C GLU A 114 21.30 -15.18 13.16
N THR A 115 21.58 -13.89 12.93
CA THR A 115 22.17 -13.01 13.93
C THR A 115 21.14 -12.36 14.86
N GLY A 116 19.93 -12.11 14.34
CA GLY A 116 18.92 -11.29 14.99
C GLY A 116 19.29 -9.80 15.09
N PRO A 117 18.35 -8.94 15.52
CA PRO A 117 18.60 -7.53 15.80
C PRO A 117 19.65 -7.32 16.88
N ASP A 118 20.35 -6.19 16.83
CA ASP A 118 21.19 -5.73 17.94
C ASP A 118 20.34 -5.19 19.08
N LEU A 119 19.92 -6.08 19.98
CA LEU A 119 19.09 -5.72 21.13
C LEU A 119 19.77 -4.77 22.12
N ALA A 120 21.09 -4.59 22.06
CA ALA A 120 21.78 -3.63 22.93
C ALA A 120 21.43 -2.18 22.59
N ALA A 121 20.96 -1.92 21.37
CA ALA A 121 20.44 -0.63 20.93
C ALA A 121 18.95 -0.44 21.24
N CYS A 122 18.26 -1.48 21.72
CA CYS A 122 16.83 -1.45 22.02
C CYS A 122 16.56 -1.25 23.51
N THR A 123 15.39 -0.68 23.83
CA THR A 123 14.96 -0.39 25.19
C THR A 123 13.86 -1.37 25.61
N PRO A 124 13.91 -1.98 26.79
CA PRO A 124 12.81 -2.80 27.31
C PRO A 124 11.49 -2.03 27.39
N VAL A 125 10.40 -2.69 27.02
CA VAL A 125 9.04 -2.16 27.10
C VAL A 125 8.24 -2.96 28.13
N ASP A 126 7.54 -2.24 29.01
CA ASP A 126 6.72 -2.83 30.06
C ASP A 126 5.32 -3.15 29.55
N GLY A 127 4.94 -4.43 29.61
CA GLY A 127 3.61 -4.91 29.18
C GLY A 127 3.47 -4.98 27.65
N ASP A 128 2.27 -5.37 27.20
CA ASP A 128 1.94 -5.55 25.79
C ASP A 128 1.35 -4.31 25.11
N LEU A 129 1.17 -3.23 25.87
CA LEU A 129 0.62 -1.95 25.41
C LEU A 129 -0.71 -2.11 24.67
N GLY A 130 -1.58 -3.00 25.18
CA GLY A 130 -2.89 -3.25 24.58
C GLY A 130 -2.85 -4.19 23.36
N GLY A 131 -1.71 -4.83 23.09
CA GLY A 131 -1.54 -5.74 21.96
C GLY A 131 -1.37 -5.01 20.63
N PRO A 132 -1.40 -5.73 19.50
CA PRO A 132 -1.21 -5.14 18.18
C PRO A 132 -2.40 -4.25 17.78
N ALA A 133 -2.10 -3.08 17.22
CA ALA A 133 -3.09 -2.15 16.69
C ALA A 133 -3.78 -2.67 15.42
N LEU A 134 -3.05 -3.47 14.64
CA LEU A 134 -3.55 -4.20 13.48
C LEU A 134 -3.84 -5.66 13.89
N GLU A 135 -4.96 -6.22 13.43
CA GLU A 135 -5.25 -7.64 13.69
C GLU A 135 -4.16 -8.52 13.03
N PRO A 136 -3.40 -9.32 13.80
CA PRO A 136 -2.22 -10.00 13.29
C PRO A 136 -2.60 -11.08 12.28
N THR A 137 -2.02 -11.02 11.07
CA THR A 137 -2.15 -12.09 10.06
C THR A 137 -0.81 -12.57 9.52
N THR A 138 0.22 -11.72 9.63
CA THR A 138 1.60 -12.01 9.21
C THR A 138 2.56 -12.20 10.39
N LEU A 139 2.12 -11.90 11.61
CA LEU A 139 2.90 -12.14 12.82
C LEU A 139 2.70 -13.58 13.33
N PRO A 140 3.73 -14.18 13.96
CA PRO A 140 3.57 -15.45 14.66
C PRO A 140 2.57 -15.33 15.82
N GLU A 141 1.71 -16.35 15.99
CA GLU A 141 0.74 -16.42 17.09
C GLU A 141 1.05 -17.62 18.01
N PRO A 142 0.90 -17.48 19.36
CA PRO A 142 0.45 -16.28 20.08
C PRO A 142 1.57 -15.24 20.25
N LEU A 143 1.20 -13.95 20.23
CA LEU A 143 2.14 -12.86 20.51
C LEU A 143 2.52 -12.83 22.00
N PRO A 144 3.79 -12.54 22.33
CA PRO A 144 4.22 -12.40 23.71
C PRO A 144 3.70 -11.11 24.31
N THR A 145 3.36 -11.15 25.60
CA THR A 145 2.90 -9.99 26.37
C THR A 145 3.95 -9.44 27.35
N SER A 146 5.17 -9.99 27.28
CA SER A 146 6.31 -9.61 28.12
C SER A 146 7.62 -9.89 27.40
N GLY A 147 8.72 -9.28 27.87
CA GLY A 147 10.02 -9.39 27.20
C GLY A 147 10.08 -8.63 25.87
N LEU A 148 9.21 -7.63 25.71
CA LEU A 148 9.17 -6.75 24.55
C LEU A 148 10.28 -5.69 24.65
N VAL A 149 10.77 -5.25 23.50
CA VAL A 149 11.69 -4.11 23.40
C VAL A 149 11.21 -3.14 22.32
N SER A 150 11.60 -1.87 22.38
CA SER A 150 11.49 -0.90 21.27
C SER A 150 12.89 -0.57 20.77
N CYS A 151 13.06 -0.53 19.45
CA CYS A 151 14.32 -0.22 18.80
C CYS A 151 14.33 1.19 18.20
N GLY A 152 13.52 2.10 18.76
CA GLY A 152 13.54 3.54 18.46
C GLY A 152 12.63 3.99 17.32
N ASP A 153 11.73 3.12 16.86
CA ASP A 153 10.82 3.36 15.74
C ASP A 153 9.33 3.29 16.15
N GLY A 154 9.04 3.42 17.46
CA GLY A 154 7.67 3.47 17.98
C GLY A 154 6.92 2.14 17.96
N ARG A 155 7.64 1.03 17.76
CA ARG A 155 7.09 -0.32 17.68
C ARG A 155 7.71 -1.22 18.73
N VAL A 156 6.97 -2.25 19.12
CA VAL A 156 7.53 -3.31 19.96
C VAL A 156 8.10 -4.40 19.09
N VAL A 157 9.18 -5.02 19.55
CA VAL A 157 9.92 -6.11 18.90
C VAL A 157 10.03 -7.26 19.88
N ALA A 158 9.87 -8.48 19.37
CA ALA A 158 10.08 -9.71 20.11
C ALA A 158 10.52 -10.86 19.20
N GLN A 159 11.15 -11.88 19.78
CA GLN A 159 11.36 -13.15 19.10
C GLN A 159 10.24 -14.12 19.47
N VAL A 160 9.58 -14.69 18.46
CA VAL A 160 8.45 -15.61 18.60
C VAL A 160 8.67 -16.78 17.64
N ASP A 161 8.74 -18.01 18.18
CA ASP A 161 8.91 -19.25 17.40
C ASP A 161 10.04 -19.21 16.35
N GLY A 162 11.18 -18.60 16.72
CA GLY A 162 12.35 -18.48 15.85
C GLY A 162 12.25 -17.40 14.77
N ARG A 163 11.18 -16.61 14.74
CA ARG A 163 11.04 -15.40 13.94
C ARG A 163 11.16 -14.16 14.81
N TRP A 164 11.70 -13.09 14.26
CA TRP A 164 11.57 -11.76 14.83
C TRP A 164 10.26 -11.17 14.35
N ALA A 165 9.53 -10.55 15.27
CA ALA A 165 8.24 -9.94 15.05
C ALA A 165 8.29 -8.51 15.60
N SER A 166 7.75 -7.56 14.86
CA SER A 166 7.61 -6.18 15.25
C SER A 166 6.22 -5.68 14.90
N TRP A 167 5.60 -4.92 15.80
CA TRP A 167 4.27 -4.38 15.55
C TRP A 167 4.01 -3.05 16.23
N THR A 168 3.11 -2.27 15.63
CA THR A 168 2.49 -1.11 16.28
C THR A 168 1.50 -1.61 17.32
N THR A 169 1.62 -1.12 18.56
CA THR A 169 0.71 -1.42 19.66
C THR A 169 -0.46 -0.44 19.71
N VAL A 170 -1.57 -0.85 20.35
CA VAL A 170 -2.75 0.02 20.55
C VAL A 170 -2.36 1.26 21.37
N ASP A 171 -1.64 1.05 22.48
CA ASP A 171 -1.06 2.12 23.26
C ASP A 171 0.33 2.47 22.74
N ALA A 172 0.68 3.76 22.76
CA ALA A 172 1.96 4.25 22.29
C ALA A 172 3.14 3.69 23.12
N VAL A 173 4.24 3.34 22.46
CA VAL A 173 5.50 3.09 23.15
C VAL A 173 5.97 4.40 23.82
N PRO A 174 6.20 4.43 25.15
CA PRO A 174 6.61 5.63 25.84
C PRO A 174 7.93 6.20 25.31
N GLY A 175 7.93 7.48 24.93
CA GLY A 175 9.12 8.18 24.41
C GLY A 175 9.21 8.22 22.89
N ASP A 176 8.31 7.53 22.18
CA ASP A 176 8.25 7.51 20.71
C ASP A 176 7.03 8.27 20.16
N ASP A 177 7.15 8.82 18.95
CA ASP A 177 6.06 9.54 18.26
C ASP A 177 5.09 8.56 17.57
N VAL A 178 3.82 8.54 17.99
CA VAL A 178 2.77 7.64 17.44
C VAL A 178 2.54 7.78 15.94
N ASN A 179 2.77 8.97 15.38
CA ASN A 179 2.56 9.24 13.96
C ASN A 179 3.60 8.57 13.05
N SER A 180 4.71 8.05 13.59
CA SER A 180 5.76 7.36 12.82
C SER A 180 5.29 6.06 12.14
N THR A 181 4.10 5.56 12.53
CA THR A 181 3.55 4.28 12.09
C THR A 181 2.51 4.39 10.98
N LEU A 182 2.13 5.62 10.61
CA LEU A 182 1.32 5.88 9.42
C LEU A 182 2.21 5.84 8.16
N ARG A 183 1.63 5.44 7.03
CA ARG A 183 2.28 5.57 5.72
C ARG A 183 2.64 7.03 5.45
N HIS A 184 3.93 7.37 5.45
CA HIS A 184 4.45 8.67 4.99
C HIS A 184 4.91 8.60 3.53
#